data_AF-A0A2D8KPL1-F1
#
_entry.id   AF-A0A2D8KPL1-F1
#
_cell.length_a   1.000
_cell.length_b   1.000
_cell.length_c   1.000
_cell.angle_alpha   90.00
_cell.angle_beta   90.00
_cell.angle_gamma   90.00
#
_symmetry.space_group_name_H-M   'P 1'
#
loop_
_entity.id
_entity.type
_entity.pdbx_description
1 polymer ?
#
loop_
_entity_poly.entity_id
_entity_poly.type
_entity_poly.pdbx_seq_one_letter_code
_entity_poly.pdbx_strand_id
1 'polypeptide(L)'
;MRIEKIIFLLLNLLLLISCRQQTEKTRQADRNSEEVTSEISAGTTTPPKDLATIKKRFSEIETVRKTGKLDTISFNYNCYNERSGKVTFYSENEKLVLIEHRYNEYSHHEATDWFYLYNKEPFFVLLDRLDWSFDGQSGGETQTRDQITQSRLYFLNGKALQCLEKNFERTSNAGSVETEIPNTETDCSKASEALSEFQKLWNSRNSNSSEVFCNTA
;
A
#
# COMPACT_ATOMS: atom_id res chain seq x y z
N MET A 1 48.98 44.04 -6.15
CA MET A 1 47.61 43.46 -6.13
C MET A 1 47.26 42.82 -7.49
N ARG A 2 48.02 41.81 -7.95
CA ARG A 2 47.84 41.22 -9.31
C ARG A 2 48.17 39.72 -9.44
N ILE A 3 48.56 39.02 -8.37
CA ILE A 3 48.95 37.60 -8.45
C ILE A 3 47.83 36.69 -7.89
N GLU A 4 47.12 37.12 -6.84
CA GLU A 4 46.05 36.32 -6.22
C GLU A 4 44.81 36.14 -7.11
N LYS A 5 44.54 37.08 -8.02
CA LYS A 5 43.43 36.97 -8.98
C LYS A 5 43.70 36.01 -10.13
N ILE A 6 44.97 35.71 -10.43
CA ILE A 6 45.35 34.79 -11.51
C ILE A 6 45.19 33.33 -11.05
N ILE A 7 45.45 33.06 -9.77
CA ILE A 7 45.30 31.72 -9.18
C ILE A 7 43.82 31.31 -9.11
N PHE A 8 42.92 32.25 -8.78
CA PHE A 8 41.47 31.98 -8.76
C PHE A 8 40.88 31.75 -10.16
N LEU A 9 41.49 32.28 -11.22
CA LEU A 9 41.01 32.09 -12.59
C LEU A 9 41.45 30.72 -13.18
N LEU A 10 42.60 30.18 -12.75
CA LEU A 10 43.12 28.89 -13.23
C LEU A 10 42.44 27.67 -12.57
N LEU A 11 41.90 27.82 -11.35
CA LEU A 11 41.25 26.71 -10.63
C LEU A 11 39.84 26.36 -11.16
N ASN A 12 39.18 27.28 -11.88
CA ASN A 12 37.84 27.06 -12.45
C ASN A 12 37.86 26.42 -13.86
N LEU A 13 39.03 26.27 -14.50
CA LEU A 13 39.14 25.76 -15.87
C LEU A 13 39.33 24.22 -15.96
N LEU A 14 39.36 23.51 -14.83
CA LEU A 14 39.67 22.07 -14.76
C LEU A 14 38.46 21.15 -14.53
N LEU A 15 37.21 21.64 -14.63
CA LEU A 15 36.00 20.82 -14.41
C LEU A 15 35.18 20.47 -15.67
N LEU A 16 35.71 20.64 -16.89
CA LEU A 16 35.01 20.31 -18.14
C LEU A 16 35.57 19.12 -18.92
N ILE A 17 36.25 18.18 -18.26
CA ILE A 17 36.68 16.93 -18.91
C ILE A 17 36.27 15.74 -18.04
N SER A 18 35.01 15.30 -18.21
CA SER A 18 34.63 13.91 -17.94
C SER A 18 34.04 13.32 -19.23
N CYS A 19 34.50 12.12 -19.54
CA CYS A 19 34.55 11.52 -20.86
C CYS A 19 33.19 11.24 -21.50
N ARG A 20 33.11 11.65 -22.76
CA ARG A 20 32.21 11.07 -23.77
C ARG A 20 32.90 9.82 -24.31
N GLN A 21 32.40 8.63 -24.00
CA GLN A 21 32.92 7.39 -24.59
C GLN A 21 31.80 6.72 -25.37
N GLN A 22 31.74 7.05 -26.66
CA GLN A 22 30.98 6.32 -27.66
C GLN A 22 31.98 5.37 -28.33
N THR A 23 31.76 4.07 -28.18
CA THR A 23 32.47 3.08 -28.99
C THR A 23 31.43 2.15 -29.59
N GLU A 24 31.04 2.43 -30.83
CA GLU A 24 30.47 1.40 -31.69
C GLU A 24 31.61 0.63 -32.35
N LYS A 25 31.57 -0.70 -32.24
CA LYS A 25 32.09 -1.62 -33.25
C LYS A 25 31.16 -2.82 -33.36
N THR A 26 30.39 -2.80 -34.43
CA THR A 26 29.67 -3.95 -35.01
C THR A 26 30.64 -5.05 -35.44
N ARG A 27 30.33 -6.31 -35.12
CA ARG A 27 30.56 -7.47 -36.01
C ARG A 27 29.57 -8.60 -35.69
N GLN A 28 29.11 -9.22 -36.78
CA GLN A 28 28.01 -10.17 -36.94
C GLN A 28 28.23 -11.57 -36.36
N ALA A 29 27.14 -12.13 -35.83
CA ALA A 29 26.55 -13.46 -36.07
C ALA A 29 27.40 -14.75 -36.02
N ASP A 30 27.06 -15.64 -35.08
CA ASP A 30 26.63 -17.03 -35.31
C ASP A 30 25.91 -17.55 -34.04
N ARG A 31 24.60 -17.86 -34.12
CA ARG A 31 23.97 -19.20 -34.24
C ARG A 31 23.84 -20.01 -32.93
N ASN A 32 22.57 -20.17 -32.52
CA ASN A 32 21.93 -21.19 -31.67
C ASN A 32 22.57 -21.58 -30.32
N SER A 33 21.88 -21.29 -29.22
CA SER A 33 21.13 -22.31 -28.45
C SER A 33 20.44 -21.68 -27.24
N GLU A 34 19.21 -22.13 -26.99
CA GLU A 34 18.47 -22.13 -25.72
C GLU A 34 18.07 -20.78 -25.10
N GLU A 35 16.88 -20.35 -25.51
CA GLU A 35 15.72 -20.16 -24.62
C GLU A 35 16.02 -20.24 -23.11
N VAL A 36 16.35 -19.10 -22.52
CA VAL A 36 15.88 -18.73 -21.19
C VAL A 36 15.33 -17.33 -21.30
N THR A 37 14.06 -17.24 -21.68
CA THR A 37 13.22 -16.06 -21.46
C THR A 37 13.15 -15.84 -19.96
N SER A 38 14.12 -15.11 -19.43
CA SER A 38 13.97 -14.40 -18.18
C SER A 38 12.95 -13.30 -18.45
N GLU A 39 11.67 -13.64 -18.31
CA GLU A 39 10.62 -12.66 -18.09
C GLU A 39 10.88 -12.03 -16.72
N ILE A 40 11.82 -11.09 -16.68
CA ILE A 40 11.75 -9.99 -15.73
C ILE A 40 10.54 -9.18 -16.20
N SER A 41 9.37 -9.56 -15.69
CA SER A 41 8.11 -8.85 -15.92
C SER A 41 8.26 -7.44 -15.36
N ALA A 42 8.64 -6.51 -16.25
CA ALA A 42 8.43 -5.10 -16.04
C ALA A 42 6.95 -4.92 -15.72
N GLY A 43 6.67 -4.40 -14.51
CA GLY A 43 5.35 -4.34 -13.91
C GLY A 43 4.28 -3.94 -14.92
N THR A 44 3.24 -4.77 -15.01
CA THR A 44 2.10 -4.61 -15.92
C THR A 44 1.60 -3.17 -15.90
N THR A 45 1.93 -2.39 -16.93
CA THR A 45 1.48 -1.00 -17.10
C THR A 45 0.07 -0.91 -17.64
N THR A 46 -0.71 -1.99 -17.61
CA THR A 46 -2.08 -2.02 -18.13
C THR A 46 -3.07 -1.98 -16.98
N PRO A 47 -4.11 -1.13 -17.02
CA PRO A 47 -5.14 -1.10 -15.98
C PRO A 47 -5.79 -2.48 -15.86
N PRO A 48 -6.16 -2.91 -14.65
CA PRO A 48 -7.01 -4.08 -14.50
C PRO A 48 -8.29 -3.92 -15.31
N LYS A 49 -8.61 -4.91 -16.15
CA LYS A 49 -9.79 -4.87 -17.04
C LYS A 49 -10.92 -5.79 -16.57
N ASP A 50 -10.59 -6.71 -15.67
CA ASP A 50 -11.48 -7.73 -15.13
C ASP A 50 -11.01 -8.17 -13.74
N LEU A 51 -11.83 -9.00 -13.10
CA LEU A 51 -11.56 -9.53 -11.76
C LEU A 51 -10.27 -10.36 -11.68
N ALA A 52 -9.94 -11.11 -12.75
CA ALA A 52 -8.74 -11.93 -12.78
C ALA A 52 -7.48 -11.06 -12.76
N THR A 53 -7.48 -9.97 -13.53
CA THR A 53 -6.38 -9.00 -13.60
C THR A 53 -6.25 -8.24 -12.28
N ILE A 54 -7.36 -7.88 -11.63
CA ILE A 54 -7.33 -7.29 -10.28
C ILE A 54 -6.62 -8.23 -9.29
N LYS A 55 -7.04 -9.49 -9.22
CA LYS A 55 -6.46 -10.48 -8.30
C LYS A 55 -4.97 -10.72 -8.58
N LYS A 56 -4.59 -10.77 -9.86
CA LYS A 56 -3.19 -10.87 -10.28
C LYS A 56 -2.37 -9.67 -9.79
N ARG A 57 -2.82 -8.44 -10.05
CA ARG A 57 -2.09 -7.23 -9.66
C ARG A 57 -1.99 -7.07 -8.14
N PHE A 58 -3.05 -7.41 -7.41
CA PHE A 58 -3.01 -7.50 -5.95
C PHE A 58 -1.90 -8.46 -5.48
N SER A 59 -1.84 -9.67 -6.04
CA SER A 59 -0.83 -10.67 -5.68
C SER A 59 0.61 -10.20 -5.97
N GLU A 60 0.82 -9.51 -7.09
CA GLU A 60 2.12 -8.90 -7.44
C GLU A 60 2.56 -7.89 -6.38
N ILE A 61 1.69 -6.92 -6.04
CA ILE A 61 1.99 -5.88 -5.04
C ILE A 61 2.27 -6.52 -3.68
N GLU A 62 1.46 -7.50 -3.26
CA GLU A 62 1.65 -8.20 -2.00
C GLU A 62 2.97 -8.96 -1.94
N THR A 63 3.37 -9.61 -3.03
CA THR A 63 4.64 -10.32 -3.11
C THR A 63 5.81 -9.36 -2.91
N VAL A 64 5.82 -8.23 -3.62
CA VAL A 64 6.87 -7.22 -3.51
C VAL A 64 6.87 -6.57 -2.13
N ARG A 65 5.69 -6.24 -1.59
CA ARG A 65 5.53 -5.68 -0.23
C ARG A 65 6.11 -6.60 0.84
N LYS A 66 5.79 -7.90 0.79
CA LYS A 66 6.31 -8.89 1.75
C LYS A 66 7.82 -9.06 1.68
N THR A 67 8.44 -8.78 0.53
CA THR A 67 9.91 -8.77 0.40
C THR A 67 10.57 -7.47 0.86
N GLY A 68 9.80 -6.46 1.28
CA GLY A 68 10.32 -5.17 1.75
C GLY A 68 10.92 -4.29 0.66
N LYS A 69 10.59 -4.53 -0.63
CA LYS A 69 11.17 -3.86 -1.79
C LYS A 69 10.44 -2.59 -2.24
N LEU A 70 9.36 -2.21 -1.54
CA LEU A 70 8.63 -0.98 -1.83
C LEU A 70 9.23 0.18 -1.03
N ASP A 71 9.35 1.34 -1.66
CA ASP A 71 9.71 2.57 -0.97
C ASP A 71 8.54 2.99 -0.07
N THR A 72 8.82 3.48 1.14
CA THR A 72 7.78 3.86 2.09
C THR A 72 7.96 5.25 2.64
N ILE A 73 6.84 5.97 2.78
CA ILE A 73 6.73 7.16 3.62
C ILE A 73 5.54 6.96 4.57
N SER A 74 5.65 7.47 5.79
CA SER A 74 4.56 7.32 6.76
C SER A 74 4.48 8.49 7.73
N PHE A 75 3.28 8.75 8.23
CA PHE A 75 3.04 9.68 9.33
C PHE A 75 2.04 9.09 10.32
N ASN A 76 2.13 9.54 11.58
CA ASN A 76 1.16 9.21 12.63
C ASN A 76 0.24 10.41 12.87
N TYR A 77 -0.96 10.15 13.38
CA TYR A 77 -1.90 11.19 13.78
C TYR A 77 -2.67 10.78 15.04
N ASN A 78 -3.18 11.78 15.76
CA ASN A 78 -4.09 11.61 16.89
C ASN A 78 -5.13 12.74 16.84
N CYS A 79 -6.39 12.37 16.63
CA CYS A 79 -7.52 13.26 16.61
C CYS A 79 -8.17 13.29 18.01
N TYR A 80 -7.58 14.09 18.90
CA TYR A 80 -8.11 14.36 20.24
C TYR A 80 -8.44 13.09 21.07
N ASN A 81 -7.68 12.02 20.88
CA ASN A 81 -7.87 10.69 21.47
C ASN A 81 -9.17 9.96 21.08
N GLU A 82 -9.94 10.48 20.12
CA GLU A 82 -11.10 9.78 19.55
C GLU A 82 -10.63 8.74 18.52
N ARG A 83 -9.70 9.14 17.65
CA ARG A 83 -9.07 8.28 16.65
C ARG A 83 -7.60 8.58 16.54
N SER A 84 -6.76 7.55 16.54
CA SER A 84 -5.32 7.68 16.30
C SER A 84 -4.82 6.59 15.39
N GLY A 85 -3.77 6.86 14.63
CA GLY A 85 -3.31 5.89 13.65
C GLY A 85 -2.05 6.28 12.92
N LYS A 86 -1.71 5.43 11.95
CA LYS A 86 -0.57 5.57 11.05
C LYS A 86 -1.04 5.37 9.62
N VAL A 87 -0.62 6.28 8.74
CA VAL A 87 -0.78 6.13 7.30
C VAL A 87 0.59 5.83 6.70
N THR A 88 0.69 4.77 5.91
CA THR A 88 1.90 4.37 5.19
C THR A 88 1.61 4.30 3.70
N PHE A 89 2.39 5.04 2.91
CA PHE A 89 2.33 5.05 1.45
C PHE A 89 3.47 4.20 0.92
N TYR A 90 3.16 3.29 0.01
CA TYR A 90 4.13 2.37 -0.61
C TYR A 90 4.26 2.67 -2.09
N SER A 91 5.47 2.90 -2.56
CA SER A 91 5.78 3.22 -3.95
C SER A 91 6.66 2.16 -4.61
N GLU A 92 6.40 1.92 -5.88
CA GLU A 92 7.20 1.08 -6.77
C GLU A 92 7.60 1.92 -7.98
N ASN A 93 8.91 2.13 -8.20
CA ASN A 93 9.42 2.99 -9.28
C ASN A 93 8.76 4.38 -9.28
N GLU A 94 8.77 5.05 -8.12
CA GLU A 94 8.17 6.38 -7.88
C GLU A 94 6.65 6.46 -8.06
N LYS A 95 5.97 5.33 -8.32
CA LYS A 95 4.51 5.26 -8.42
C LYS A 95 3.93 4.72 -7.14
N LEU A 96 3.02 5.48 -6.53
CA LEU A 96 2.24 5.03 -5.38
C LEU A 96 1.33 3.87 -5.78
N VAL A 97 1.54 2.70 -5.18
CA VAL A 97 0.83 1.45 -5.51
C VAL A 97 -0.05 0.95 -4.36
N LEU A 98 0.21 1.38 -3.13
CA LEU A 98 -0.57 1.00 -1.96
C LEU A 98 -0.58 2.13 -0.92
N ILE A 99 -1.75 2.36 -0.31
CA ILE A 99 -1.89 3.11 0.93
C ILE A 99 -2.38 2.13 2.00
N GLU A 100 -1.66 2.05 3.11
CA GLU A 100 -2.08 1.33 4.32
C GLU A 100 -2.43 2.35 5.40
N HIS A 101 -3.63 2.24 5.96
CA HIS A 101 -4.10 3.08 7.05
C HIS A 101 -4.49 2.20 8.23
N ARG A 102 -3.68 2.22 9.28
CA ARG A 102 -3.93 1.50 10.54
C ARG A 102 -4.40 2.51 11.57
N TYR A 103 -5.49 2.22 12.26
CA TYR A 103 -6.01 3.13 13.27
C TYR A 103 -6.80 2.41 14.35
N ASN A 104 -6.89 3.07 15.49
CA ASN A 104 -7.75 2.69 16.60
C ASN A 104 -8.77 3.80 16.83
N GLU A 105 -9.99 3.41 17.14
CA GLU A 105 -11.06 4.31 17.58
C GLU A 105 -11.43 3.95 19.02
N TYR A 106 -11.35 4.94 19.89
CA TYR A 106 -11.54 4.76 21.33
C TYR A 106 -10.65 3.64 21.89
N SER A 107 -11.20 2.76 22.74
CA SER A 107 -10.46 1.72 23.44
C SER A 107 -10.69 0.31 22.89
N HIS A 108 -11.68 0.11 22.03
CA HIS A 108 -12.22 -1.23 21.70
C HIS A 108 -12.30 -1.54 20.21
N HIS A 109 -11.94 -0.58 19.36
CA HIS A 109 -11.96 -0.75 17.91
C HIS A 109 -10.56 -0.57 17.31
N GLU A 110 -10.13 -1.56 16.53
CA GLU A 110 -8.95 -1.49 15.68
C GLU A 110 -9.33 -1.72 14.22
N ALA A 111 -8.63 -1.05 13.31
CA ALA A 111 -8.90 -1.18 11.89
C ALA A 111 -7.62 -1.05 11.07
N THR A 112 -7.58 -1.80 9.96
CA THR A 112 -6.59 -1.60 8.92
C THR A 112 -7.25 -1.57 7.55
N ASP A 113 -6.94 -0.53 6.78
CA ASP A 113 -7.38 -0.36 5.40
C ASP A 113 -6.19 -0.42 4.47
N TRP A 114 -6.31 -1.21 3.40
CA TRP A 114 -5.34 -1.26 2.31
C TRP A 114 -6.02 -0.85 1.01
N PHE A 115 -5.56 0.26 0.43
CA PHE A 115 -6.01 0.77 -0.87
C PHE A 115 -4.95 0.47 -1.93
N TYR A 116 -5.19 -0.53 -2.77
CA TYR A 116 -4.28 -0.91 -3.86
C TYR A 116 -4.60 -0.09 -5.10
N LEU A 117 -3.59 0.60 -5.62
CA LEU A 117 -3.78 1.65 -6.60
C LEU A 117 -3.22 1.28 -7.96
N TYR A 118 -3.93 1.75 -8.98
CA TYR A 118 -3.43 1.81 -10.33
C TYR A 118 -3.85 3.17 -10.91
N ASN A 119 -2.90 3.90 -11.51
CA ASN A 119 -3.14 5.26 -12.01
C ASN A 119 -3.86 6.20 -11.04
N LYS A 120 -3.50 6.13 -9.74
CA LYS A 120 -4.06 6.98 -8.67
C LYS A 120 -5.50 6.65 -8.26
N GLU A 121 -6.07 5.55 -8.76
CA GLU A 121 -7.39 5.08 -8.39
C GLU A 121 -7.31 3.70 -7.70
N PRO A 122 -8.14 3.43 -6.67
CA PRO A 122 -8.24 2.10 -6.10
C PRO A 122 -8.82 1.12 -7.11
N PHE A 123 -8.12 -0.01 -7.32
CA PHE A 123 -8.65 -1.15 -8.07
C PHE A 123 -9.05 -2.31 -7.13
N PHE A 124 -8.49 -2.31 -5.91
CA PHE A 124 -8.82 -3.27 -4.87
C PHE A 124 -8.66 -2.61 -3.49
N VAL A 125 -9.60 -2.88 -2.60
CA VAL A 125 -9.55 -2.43 -1.21
C VAL A 125 -9.76 -3.63 -0.28
N LEU A 126 -8.91 -3.75 0.72
CA LEU A 126 -9.07 -4.69 1.82
C LEU A 126 -9.32 -3.88 3.08
N LEU A 127 -10.42 -4.17 3.76
CA LEU A 127 -10.77 -3.60 5.06
C LEU A 127 -10.70 -4.72 6.09
N ASP A 128 -10.03 -4.48 7.20
CA ASP A 128 -10.01 -5.37 8.37
C ASP A 128 -10.46 -4.55 9.58
N ARG A 129 -11.49 -5.04 10.28
CA ARG A 129 -12.11 -4.39 11.43
C ARG A 129 -12.10 -5.37 12.58
N LEU A 130 -11.65 -4.93 13.74
CA LEU A 130 -11.59 -5.71 14.96
C LEU A 130 -12.27 -4.93 16.07
N ASP A 131 -13.32 -5.52 16.63
CA ASP A 131 -13.96 -5.04 17.85
C ASP A 131 -13.71 -6.05 18.97
N TRP A 132 -13.09 -5.64 20.06
CA TRP A 132 -12.82 -6.53 21.18
C TRP A 132 -13.75 -6.29 22.37
N SER A 133 -14.07 -7.35 23.10
CA SER A 133 -14.91 -7.33 24.28
C SER A 133 -14.44 -8.35 25.32
N PHE A 134 -14.88 -8.21 26.57
CA PHE A 134 -14.73 -9.27 27.57
C PHE A 134 -15.74 -10.39 27.31
N ASP A 135 -15.32 -11.64 27.46
CA ASP A 135 -16.16 -12.81 27.15
C ASP A 135 -17.22 -13.14 28.24
N GLY A 136 -17.13 -12.49 29.40
CA GLY A 136 -18.10 -12.55 30.48
C GLY A 136 -18.10 -13.86 31.30
N GLN A 137 -17.11 -14.75 31.18
CA GLN A 137 -17.13 -16.00 31.95
C GLN A 137 -16.82 -15.79 33.45
N SER A 138 -17.75 -16.27 34.28
CA SER A 138 -17.65 -16.33 35.74
C SER A 138 -16.83 -17.56 36.15
N GLY A 139 -15.50 -17.41 36.23
CA GLY A 139 -14.60 -18.53 36.53
C GLY A 139 -13.20 -18.16 37.03
N GLY A 140 -12.87 -16.86 37.14
CA GLY A 140 -11.64 -16.38 37.79
C GLY A 140 -10.56 -15.81 36.86
N GLU A 141 -10.64 -16.04 35.55
CA GLU A 141 -9.71 -15.45 34.56
C GLU A 141 -10.47 -14.59 33.55
N THR A 142 -10.04 -13.34 33.37
CA THR A 142 -10.62 -12.41 32.38
C THR A 142 -10.13 -12.77 30.98
N GLN A 143 -11.05 -13.13 30.10
CA GLN A 143 -10.74 -13.43 28.70
C GLN A 143 -11.34 -12.35 27.78
N THR A 144 -10.65 -12.08 26.67
CA THR A 144 -11.17 -11.23 25.59
C THR A 144 -11.63 -12.06 24.41
N ARG A 145 -12.60 -11.50 23.69
CA ARG A 145 -13.13 -11.97 22.42
C ARG A 145 -13.04 -10.82 21.41
N ASP A 146 -12.37 -11.09 20.30
CA ASP A 146 -12.29 -10.21 19.15
C ASP A 146 -13.33 -10.66 18.12
N GLN A 147 -14.13 -9.73 17.64
CA GLN A 147 -15.01 -9.88 16.49
C GLN A 147 -14.33 -9.23 15.29
N ILE A 148 -14.03 -10.02 14.27
CA ILE A 148 -13.24 -9.59 13.12
C ILE A 148 -14.12 -9.64 11.88
N THR A 149 -14.19 -8.51 11.17
CA THR A 149 -14.83 -8.39 9.86
C THR A 149 -13.78 -8.03 8.82
N GLN A 150 -13.60 -8.89 7.81
CA GLN A 150 -12.75 -8.61 6.66
C GLN A 150 -13.61 -8.41 5.41
N SER A 151 -13.46 -7.25 4.76
CA SER A 151 -14.14 -6.93 3.51
C SER A 151 -13.15 -6.78 2.35
N ARG A 152 -13.46 -7.37 1.21
CA ARG A 152 -12.69 -7.31 -0.03
C ARG A 152 -13.53 -6.62 -1.09
N LEU A 153 -13.12 -5.45 -1.54
CA LEU A 153 -13.86 -4.62 -2.48
C LEU A 153 -13.06 -4.53 -3.79
N TYR A 154 -13.63 -5.03 -4.87
CA TYR A 154 -13.01 -5.04 -6.19
C TYR A 154 -13.59 -3.92 -7.03
N PHE A 155 -12.75 -3.09 -7.64
CA PHE A 155 -13.19 -1.93 -8.41
C PHE A 155 -12.72 -2.02 -9.86
N LEU A 156 -13.60 -1.62 -10.78
CA LEU A 156 -13.31 -1.46 -12.20
C LEU A 156 -13.84 -0.11 -12.66
N ASN A 157 -12.96 0.74 -13.17
CA ASN A 157 -13.29 2.11 -13.62
C ASN A 157 -14.06 2.92 -12.55
N GLY A 158 -13.57 2.89 -11.31
CA GLY A 158 -14.17 3.60 -10.18
C GLY A 158 -15.50 3.03 -9.66
N LYS A 159 -15.99 1.91 -10.20
CA LYS A 159 -17.23 1.26 -9.75
C LYS A 159 -16.91 -0.07 -9.08
N ALA A 160 -17.64 -0.38 -8.00
CA ALA A 160 -17.54 -1.68 -7.36
C ALA A 160 -18.04 -2.76 -8.33
N LEU A 161 -17.19 -3.77 -8.57
CA LEU A 161 -17.45 -4.91 -9.43
C LEU A 161 -17.92 -6.13 -8.62
N GLN A 162 -17.30 -6.35 -7.46
CA GLN A 162 -17.59 -7.44 -6.55
C GLN A 162 -17.19 -7.02 -5.14
N CYS A 163 -17.96 -7.43 -4.13
CA CYS A 163 -17.62 -7.22 -2.73
C CYS A 163 -17.83 -8.51 -1.98
N LEU A 164 -16.82 -8.89 -1.21
CA LEU A 164 -16.84 -10.10 -0.40
C LEU A 164 -16.61 -9.74 1.04
N GLU A 165 -17.22 -10.47 1.95
CA GLU A 165 -17.02 -10.33 3.38
C GLU A 165 -16.83 -11.68 4.04
N LYS A 166 -16.03 -11.73 5.10
CA LYS A 166 -16.06 -12.82 6.07
C LYS A 166 -16.00 -12.24 7.49
N ASN A 167 -16.70 -12.92 8.39
CA ASN A 167 -16.80 -12.57 9.80
C ASN A 167 -16.33 -13.75 10.64
N PHE A 168 -15.51 -13.50 11.64
CA PHE A 168 -15.00 -14.56 12.51
C PHE A 168 -14.62 -14.02 13.89
N GLU A 169 -14.55 -14.92 14.87
CA GLU A 169 -14.16 -14.57 16.23
C GLU A 169 -12.78 -15.15 16.57
N ARG A 170 -12.04 -14.44 17.43
CA ARG A 170 -10.82 -14.93 18.06
C ARG A 170 -10.94 -14.71 19.56
N THR A 171 -10.72 -15.76 20.35
CA THR A 171 -10.67 -15.64 21.82
C THR A 171 -9.23 -15.69 22.29
N SER A 172 -8.92 -14.96 23.35
CA SER A 172 -7.56 -14.92 23.96
C SER A 172 -7.00 -16.30 24.38
N ASN A 173 -7.86 -17.30 24.58
CA ASN A 173 -7.50 -18.65 25.03
C ASN A 173 -7.50 -19.72 23.92
N ALA A 174 -7.86 -19.38 22.68
CA ALA A 174 -7.93 -20.33 21.57
C ALA A 174 -7.18 -19.82 20.34
N GLY A 175 -6.71 -20.76 19.51
CA GLY A 175 -6.14 -20.44 18.20
C GLY A 175 -7.19 -19.85 17.26
N SER A 176 -6.75 -19.04 16.29
CA SER A 176 -7.63 -18.44 15.28
C SER A 176 -8.13 -19.49 14.28
N VAL A 177 -9.43 -19.53 14.00
CA VAL A 177 -10.06 -20.41 12.98
C VAL A 177 -10.22 -19.70 11.62
N GLU A 178 -9.45 -18.62 11.39
CA GLU A 178 -9.64 -17.69 10.28
C GLU A 178 -9.64 -18.36 8.88
N THR A 179 -8.80 -19.38 8.68
CA THR A 179 -8.57 -19.99 7.37
C THR A 179 -9.71 -20.87 6.88
N GLU A 180 -10.64 -21.25 7.75
CA GLU A 180 -11.73 -22.16 7.41
C GLU A 180 -13.02 -21.45 7.00
N ILE A 181 -13.09 -20.13 7.18
CA ILE A 181 -14.32 -19.36 6.97
C ILE A 181 -14.31 -18.79 5.55
N PRO A 182 -15.23 -19.25 4.67
CA PRO A 182 -15.31 -18.77 3.31
C PRO A 182 -15.79 -17.32 3.27
N ASN A 183 -15.43 -16.61 2.21
CA ASN A 183 -16.02 -15.29 1.96
C ASN A 183 -17.42 -15.45 1.34
N THR A 184 -18.32 -14.55 1.71
CA THR A 184 -19.65 -14.41 1.12
C THR A 184 -19.74 -13.13 0.30
N GLU A 185 -20.40 -13.18 -0.85
CA GLU A 185 -20.65 -11.98 -1.67
C GLU A 185 -21.70 -11.07 -1.01
N THR A 186 -21.49 -9.76 -1.10
CA THR A 186 -22.35 -8.73 -0.50
C THR A 186 -22.73 -7.66 -1.53
N ASP A 187 -23.62 -6.75 -1.14
CA ASP A 187 -24.19 -5.70 -2.01
C ASP A 187 -23.27 -4.51 -2.30
N CYS A 188 -22.00 -4.57 -1.89
CA CYS A 188 -21.04 -3.47 -2.01
C CYS A 188 -21.42 -2.18 -1.27
N SER A 189 -22.30 -2.22 -0.27
CA SER A 189 -22.69 -1.05 0.54
C SER A 189 -21.50 -0.28 1.14
N LYS A 190 -20.41 -0.97 1.49
CA LYS A 190 -19.16 -0.37 2.03
C LYS A 190 -18.28 0.36 1.00
N ALA A 191 -18.56 0.20 -0.30
CA ALA A 191 -17.66 0.68 -1.35
C ALA A 191 -17.58 2.22 -1.42
N SER A 192 -18.70 2.91 -1.23
CA SER A 192 -18.74 4.37 -1.26
C SER A 192 -17.97 4.99 -0.09
N GLU A 193 -18.15 4.44 1.11
CA GLU A 193 -17.43 4.85 2.32
C GLU A 193 -15.93 4.63 2.15
N ALA A 194 -15.50 3.46 1.68
CA ALA A 194 -14.10 3.16 1.42
C ALA A 194 -13.47 4.15 0.41
N LEU A 195 -14.20 4.51 -0.66
CA LEU A 195 -13.71 5.51 -1.61
C LEU A 195 -13.64 6.92 -1.01
N SER A 196 -14.54 7.27 -0.08
CA SER A 196 -14.49 8.55 0.64
C SER A 196 -13.26 8.64 1.53
N GLU A 197 -12.98 7.59 2.30
CA GLU A 197 -11.78 7.51 3.14
C GLU A 197 -10.50 7.54 2.31
N PHE A 198 -10.47 6.82 1.17
CA PHE A 198 -9.38 6.92 0.21
C PHE A 198 -9.14 8.38 -0.24
N GLN A 199 -10.20 9.13 -0.56
CA GLN A 199 -10.06 10.51 -1.01
C GLN A 199 -9.47 11.42 0.08
N LYS A 200 -9.87 11.25 1.34
CA LYS A 200 -9.28 11.97 2.49
C LYS A 200 -7.77 11.69 2.61
N LEU A 201 -7.38 10.41 2.56
CA LEU A 201 -5.98 9.98 2.60
C LEU A 201 -5.18 10.50 1.40
N TRP A 202 -5.76 10.41 0.20
CA TRP A 202 -5.15 10.87 -1.03
C TRP A 202 -4.84 12.37 -0.97
N ASN A 203 -5.78 13.18 -0.47
CA ASN A 203 -5.63 14.63 -0.41
C ASN A 203 -4.63 15.09 0.66
N SER A 204 -4.47 14.33 1.74
CA SER A 204 -3.53 14.63 2.84
C SER A 204 -2.10 14.12 2.60
N ARG A 205 -1.85 13.34 1.54
CA ARG A 205 -0.55 12.70 1.29
C ARG A 205 0.66 13.64 1.24
N ASN A 206 0.45 14.92 0.89
CA ASN A 206 1.52 15.91 0.75
C ASN A 206 1.68 16.81 1.99
N SER A 207 0.70 16.84 2.90
CA SER A 207 0.75 17.74 4.04
C SER A 207 1.59 17.19 5.19
N ASN A 208 1.83 15.87 5.23
CA ASN A 208 2.53 15.17 6.33
C ASN A 208 2.07 15.62 7.73
N SER A 209 0.84 16.14 7.83
CA SER A 209 0.34 16.84 9.02
C SER A 209 -0.92 16.17 9.51
N SER A 210 -0.84 15.68 10.75
CA SER A 210 -1.96 15.12 11.50
C SER A 210 -3.14 16.08 11.61
N GLU A 211 -2.88 17.39 11.59
CA GLU A 211 -3.90 18.43 11.75
C GLU A 211 -4.84 18.52 10.53
N VAL A 212 -4.31 18.30 9.32
CA VAL A 212 -5.14 18.27 8.11
C VAL A 212 -6.02 17.02 8.10
N PHE A 213 -5.50 15.88 8.56
CA PHE A 213 -6.24 14.62 8.57
C PHE A 213 -7.45 14.69 9.52
N CYS A 214 -7.24 15.17 10.75
CA CYS A 214 -8.29 15.23 11.77
C CYS A 214 -9.40 16.27 11.48
N ASN A 215 -9.12 17.34 10.73
CA ASN A 215 -10.13 18.35 10.39
C ASN A 215 -11.03 17.95 9.21
N THR A 216 -10.73 16.83 8.55
CA THR A 216 -11.51 16.30 7.41
C THR A 216 -12.20 14.98 7.73
N ALA A 217 -11.99 14.45 8.94
CA ALA A 217 -12.54 13.18 9.40
C ALA A 217 -14.04 13.31 9.67
#